data_AF-A0A1I7RYS4-F1
#
_entry.id   AF-A0A1I7RYS4-F1
#
_cell.length_a   1.000
_cell.length_b   1.000
_cell.length_c   1.000
_cell.angle_alpha   90.00
_cell.angle_beta   90.00
_cell.angle_gamma   90.00
#
_symmetry.space_group_name_H-M   'P 1'
#
loop_
_entity.id
_entity.type
_entity.pdbx_description
1 polymer ?
#
loop_
_entity_poly.entity_id
_entity_poly.type
_entity_poly.pdbx_seq_one_letter_code
_entity_poly.pdbx_strand_id
1 'polypeptide(L)'
;MKSICLSLLLAAAVISVEIPIQRRVVASTLSSGIPIDVDTASKAYVGVISLGSPGQDFNVAFDLNTPALWVPDSACSCGDPCKNEKLCPQLCAAHCCTKSFLGDEKSGSCTNKNVFDTQKSRSYVGGNANVDLKFLGGTVKAATGYDTLRLGPHYRPGLTANNIQFGRVKDFNQDYELVNYDGVFGLGFGEVNGISSPIKQLASHGVIPSALLTAYIYNEGHQNTVDGVLTIGQVDRRRCENAKVFAETVRTADAWVFSSPSFNLTTTYGTTNGSWMGVLDFSTDYIQVPQTALKLIQNYLSGSIDEDGRIIFQCVRSFPLYFNIGGQPLILNTKLFSERYAGTLCRLKIRATAPSDKYAFRYGWPILQNYCVVLDFNGRLAFTLKRVKFTE
;
A
#
# COMPACT_ATOMS: atom_id res chain seq x y z
N MET A 1 -29.81 20.04 -77.52
CA MET A 1 -29.94 20.92 -76.35
C MET A 1 -30.08 20.06 -75.11
N LYS A 2 -29.07 20.10 -74.21
CA LYS A 2 -29.08 19.86 -72.75
C LYS A 2 -29.59 18.47 -72.26
N SER A 3 -28.97 17.76 -71.31
CA SER A 3 -27.88 18.08 -70.40
C SER A 3 -27.25 16.78 -69.90
N ILE A 4 -25.93 16.77 -69.83
CA ILE A 4 -25.11 15.78 -69.12
C ILE A 4 -25.37 15.96 -67.61
N CYS A 5 -25.63 14.88 -66.88
CA CYS A 5 -25.56 14.89 -65.43
C CYS A 5 -24.49 13.88 -64.99
N LEU A 6 -23.39 14.46 -64.55
CA LEU A 6 -22.18 13.83 -64.03
C LEU A 6 -22.47 13.39 -62.59
N SER A 7 -22.72 12.11 -62.33
CA SER A 7 -22.73 11.60 -60.96
C SER A 7 -21.35 11.02 -60.65
N LEU A 8 -20.55 11.82 -59.93
CA LEU A 8 -19.28 11.41 -59.35
C LEU A 8 -19.46 10.18 -58.46
N LEU A 9 -18.66 9.15 -58.74
CA LEU A 9 -18.29 8.12 -57.77
C LEU A 9 -17.51 8.78 -56.64
N LEU A 10 -18.12 8.95 -55.47
CA LEU A 10 -17.39 8.91 -54.20
C LEU A 10 -17.57 7.52 -53.61
N ALA A 11 -16.65 6.61 -53.96
CA ALA A 11 -16.40 5.46 -53.11
C ALA A 11 -15.71 5.97 -51.84
N ALA A 12 -16.49 6.30 -50.82
CA ALA A 12 -15.94 6.44 -49.47
C ALA A 12 -15.45 5.05 -49.06
N ALA A 13 -14.15 4.81 -49.20
CA ALA A 13 -13.49 3.69 -48.56
C ALA A 13 -13.66 3.88 -47.05
N VAL A 14 -14.70 3.26 -46.49
CA VAL A 14 -14.79 3.04 -45.05
C VAL A 14 -13.69 2.03 -44.74
N ILE A 15 -12.50 2.54 -44.44
CA ILE A 15 -11.49 1.75 -43.75
C ILE A 15 -12.08 1.54 -42.37
N SER A 16 -12.84 0.45 -42.21
CA SER A 16 -13.16 -0.11 -40.92
C SER A 16 -11.84 -0.51 -40.29
N VAL A 17 -11.26 0.39 -39.51
CA VAL A 17 -10.21 0.04 -38.56
C VAL A 17 -10.92 -0.80 -37.50
N GLU A 18 -10.96 -2.10 -37.71
CA GLU A 18 -11.15 -3.04 -36.62
C GLU A 18 -9.93 -2.90 -35.73
N ILE A 19 -10.02 -2.03 -34.72
CA ILE A 19 -9.09 -2.08 -33.60
C ILE A 19 -9.36 -3.46 -32.97
N PRO A 20 -8.42 -4.41 -33.01
CA PRO A 20 -8.58 -5.62 -32.24
C PRO A 20 -8.37 -5.18 -30.79
N ILE A 21 -9.44 -4.73 -30.14
CA ILE A 21 -9.51 -4.80 -28.70
C ILE A 21 -9.53 -6.30 -28.45
N GLN A 22 -8.34 -6.89 -28.23
CA GLN A 22 -8.26 -8.17 -27.54
C GLN A 22 -8.89 -7.92 -26.17
N ARG A 23 -10.20 -8.08 -26.12
CA ARG A 23 -10.96 -8.25 -24.91
C ARG A 23 -10.49 -9.61 -24.41
N ARG A 24 -9.40 -9.62 -23.65
CA ARG A 24 -9.14 -10.68 -22.69
C ARG A 24 -10.31 -10.65 -21.73
N VAL A 25 -11.39 -11.31 -22.13
CA VAL A 25 -12.40 -11.83 -21.23
C VAL A 25 -11.67 -12.91 -20.43
N VAL A 26 -10.92 -12.48 -19.42
CA VAL A 26 -10.66 -13.36 -18.29
C VAL A 26 -12.01 -13.48 -17.63
N ALA A 27 -12.59 -14.67 -17.72
CA ALA A 27 -13.86 -15.02 -17.14
C ALA A 27 -14.00 -14.42 -15.73
N SER A 28 -15.13 -13.76 -15.53
CA SER A 28 -15.63 -13.32 -14.23
C SER A 28 -15.90 -14.54 -13.35
N THR A 29 -14.86 -15.06 -12.72
CA THR A 29 -14.95 -15.60 -11.37
C THR A 29 -14.27 -14.55 -10.51
N LEU A 30 -14.97 -13.93 -9.55
CA LEU A 30 -14.46 -12.89 -8.66
C LEU A 30 -12.95 -13.03 -8.40
N SER A 31 -12.13 -12.29 -9.15
CA SER A 31 -10.73 -12.11 -8.78
C SER A 31 -10.78 -11.21 -7.56
N SER A 32 -10.85 -11.80 -6.38
CA SER A 32 -11.00 -11.15 -5.07
C SER A 32 -9.81 -10.28 -4.67
N GLY A 33 -9.00 -9.84 -5.64
CA GLY A 33 -7.72 -9.19 -5.45
C GLY A 33 -7.74 -7.76 -5.98
N ILE A 34 -7.30 -6.80 -5.18
CA ILE A 34 -7.00 -5.44 -5.61
C ILE A 34 -5.59 -5.44 -6.20
N PRO A 35 -5.38 -5.12 -7.49
CA PRO A 35 -4.05 -4.88 -8.01
C PRO A 35 -3.41 -3.67 -7.33
N ILE A 36 -2.12 -3.76 -7.04
CA ILE A 36 -1.36 -2.68 -6.41
C ILE A 36 -0.04 -2.44 -7.15
N ASP A 37 0.37 -1.18 -7.21
CA ASP A 37 1.60 -0.70 -7.83
C ASP A 37 2.45 0.02 -6.78
N VAL A 38 3.78 -0.11 -6.86
CA VAL A 38 4.70 0.62 -5.99
C VAL A 38 4.84 2.04 -6.52
N ASP A 39 4.43 3.03 -5.73
CA ASP A 39 4.84 4.41 -5.96
C ASP A 39 6.33 4.53 -5.66
N THR A 40 7.16 4.69 -6.69
CA THR A 40 8.61 4.68 -6.53
C THR A 40 9.15 5.90 -5.77
N ALA A 41 8.37 6.99 -5.68
CA ALA A 41 8.73 8.16 -4.88
C ALA A 41 8.51 7.91 -3.38
N SER A 42 7.30 7.48 -3.00
CA SER A 42 6.93 7.26 -1.59
C SER A 42 7.19 5.85 -1.05
N LYS A 43 7.55 4.91 -1.94
CA LYS A 43 7.68 3.46 -1.68
C LYS A 43 6.41 2.78 -1.16
N ALA A 44 5.25 3.42 -1.30
CA ALA A 44 3.97 2.86 -0.89
C ALA A 44 3.38 1.97 -1.98
N TYR A 45 2.64 0.92 -1.58
CA TYR A 45 1.77 0.18 -2.49
C TYR A 45 0.45 0.93 -2.64
N VAL A 46 0.13 1.31 -3.87
CA VAL A 46 -1.02 2.13 -4.22
C VAL A 46 -2.00 1.32 -5.06
N GLY A 47 -3.30 1.52 -4.84
CA GLY A 47 -4.34 1.01 -5.73
C GLY A 47 -5.55 1.92 -5.74
N VAL A 48 -6.51 1.60 -6.62
CA VAL A 48 -7.68 2.46 -6.85
C VAL A 48 -8.86 2.01 -6.02
N ILE A 49 -9.55 2.95 -5.39
CA ILE A 49 -10.88 2.79 -4.79
C ILE A 49 -11.82 3.86 -5.34
N SER A 50 -13.12 3.71 -5.13
CA SER A 50 -14.07 4.82 -5.33
C SER A 50 -14.95 5.04 -4.10
N LEU A 51 -15.23 6.30 -3.78
CA LEU A 51 -16.16 6.71 -2.72
C LEU A 51 -17.33 7.51 -3.29
N GLY A 52 -18.54 7.21 -2.84
CA GLY A 52 -19.74 7.99 -3.16
C GLY A 52 -20.67 7.42 -4.22
N SER A 53 -21.78 8.12 -4.44
CA SER A 53 -22.79 7.80 -5.46
C SER A 53 -23.26 9.06 -6.22
N PRO A 54 -22.79 9.31 -7.48
CA PRO A 54 -21.80 8.52 -8.22
C PRO A 54 -20.44 8.49 -7.53
N GLY A 55 -19.66 7.43 -7.81
CA GLY A 55 -18.35 7.23 -7.21
C GLY A 55 -17.31 8.22 -7.72
N GLN A 56 -16.46 8.69 -6.80
CA GLN A 56 -15.27 9.51 -7.02
C GLN A 56 -14.04 8.62 -6.81
N ASP A 57 -13.15 8.53 -7.80
CA ASP A 57 -11.99 7.62 -7.75
C ASP A 57 -10.81 8.24 -6.99
N PHE A 58 -10.08 7.41 -6.24
CA PHE A 58 -8.90 7.79 -5.48
C PHE A 58 -7.81 6.72 -5.62
N ASN A 59 -6.57 7.18 -5.80
CA ASN A 59 -5.37 6.38 -5.62
C ASN A 59 -5.03 6.38 -4.14
N VAL A 60 -5.05 5.23 -3.48
CA VAL A 60 -4.82 5.12 -2.04
C VAL A 60 -3.64 4.22 -1.72
N ALA A 61 -2.79 4.68 -0.81
CA ALA A 61 -1.72 3.86 -0.24
C ALA A 61 -2.29 2.85 0.76
N PHE A 62 -1.92 1.58 0.62
CA PHE A 62 -2.27 0.53 1.57
C PHE A 62 -1.28 0.51 2.73
N ASP A 63 -1.66 1.11 3.86
CA ASP A 63 -0.76 1.35 4.99
C ASP A 63 -1.07 0.43 6.18
N LEU A 64 -0.06 -0.32 6.63
CA LEU A 64 -0.17 -1.22 7.79
C LEU A 64 -0.11 -0.52 9.15
N ASN A 65 0.25 0.76 9.19
CA ASN A 65 0.41 1.52 10.44
C ASN A 65 -0.75 2.49 10.71
N THR A 66 -1.63 2.69 9.73
CA THR A 66 -2.85 3.49 9.87
C THR A 66 -4.06 2.56 9.83
N PRO A 67 -4.95 2.58 10.83
CA PRO A 67 -6.12 1.69 10.86
C PRO A 67 -7.34 2.27 10.14
N ALA A 68 -7.28 3.48 9.61
CA ALA A 68 -8.43 4.16 9.02
C ALA A 68 -8.26 4.42 7.51
N LEU A 69 -9.36 4.35 6.76
CA LEU A 69 -9.42 4.95 5.43
C LEU A 69 -9.59 6.45 5.55
N TRP A 70 -8.80 7.22 4.80
CA TRP A 70 -9.02 8.64 4.62
C TRP A 70 -8.64 9.11 3.22
N VAL A 71 -9.29 10.19 2.78
CA VAL A 71 -9.05 10.88 1.50
C VAL A 71 -9.05 12.40 1.72
N PRO A 72 -8.41 13.19 0.85
CA PRO A 72 -8.42 14.64 0.95
C PRO A 72 -9.83 15.17 0.66
N ASP A 73 -10.27 16.15 1.43
CA ASP A 73 -11.56 16.83 1.25
C ASP A 73 -11.45 17.88 0.15
N SER A 74 -12.55 18.14 -0.57
CA SER A 74 -12.60 19.20 -1.59
C SER A 74 -12.39 20.63 -1.07
N ALA A 75 -12.38 20.83 0.25
CA ALA A 75 -12.01 22.08 0.90
C ALA A 75 -10.52 22.16 1.30
N CYS A 76 -9.70 21.19 0.89
CA CYS A 76 -8.25 21.23 1.05
C CYS A 76 -7.62 22.42 0.30
N SER A 77 -6.53 22.94 0.85
CA SER A 77 -5.75 24.03 0.25
C SER A 77 -5.11 23.64 -1.08
N CYS A 78 -5.01 24.60 -1.99
CA CYS A 78 -4.30 24.47 -3.26
C CYS A 78 -3.11 25.44 -3.31
N GLY A 79 -2.06 25.04 -4.03
CA GLY A 79 -0.83 25.81 -4.13
C GLY A 79 -0.96 27.02 -5.06
N ASP A 80 0.00 27.93 -4.94
CA ASP A 80 0.04 29.20 -5.69
C ASP A 80 -0.09 29.10 -7.21
N PRO A 81 0.44 28.07 -7.90
CA PRO A 81 0.27 27.96 -9.36
C PRO A 81 -1.20 27.94 -9.80
N CYS A 82 -2.11 27.54 -8.92
CA CYS A 82 -3.56 27.47 -9.20
C CYS A 82 -4.25 28.83 -9.13
N LYS A 83 -3.58 29.89 -8.65
CA LYS A 83 -4.15 31.25 -8.56
C LYS A 83 -4.37 31.89 -9.93
N ASN A 84 -3.62 31.48 -10.94
CA ASN A 84 -3.79 32.01 -12.29
C ASN A 84 -4.95 31.29 -12.98
N GLU A 85 -6.12 31.93 -13.06
CA GLU A 85 -7.34 31.35 -13.65
C GLU A 85 -7.12 30.78 -15.06
N LYS A 86 -6.24 31.41 -15.87
CA LYS A 86 -5.96 30.93 -17.24
C LYS A 86 -5.08 29.69 -17.27
N LEU A 87 -4.17 29.56 -16.31
CA LEU A 87 -3.23 28.43 -16.23
C LEU A 87 -3.71 27.31 -15.31
N CYS A 88 -4.63 27.59 -14.38
CA CYS A 88 -5.10 26.62 -13.40
C CYS A 88 -5.60 25.31 -14.03
N PRO A 89 -6.44 25.32 -15.10
CA PRO A 89 -6.90 24.08 -15.71
C PRO A 89 -5.79 23.23 -16.34
N GLN A 90 -4.61 23.82 -16.59
CA GLN A 90 -3.43 23.13 -17.15
C GLN A 90 -2.46 22.66 -16.08
N LEU A 91 -2.50 23.26 -14.89
CA LEU A 91 -1.50 23.05 -13.83
C LEU A 91 -2.07 22.36 -12.59
N CYS A 92 -3.39 22.33 -12.43
CA CYS A 92 -4.04 21.94 -11.18
C CYS A 92 -5.29 21.08 -11.42
N ALA A 93 -5.63 20.31 -10.40
CA ALA A 93 -6.88 19.59 -10.31
C ALA A 93 -8.07 20.57 -10.30
N ALA A 94 -9.18 20.15 -10.92
CA ALA A 94 -10.32 21.02 -11.18
C ALA A 94 -10.91 21.70 -9.92
N HIS A 95 -10.84 21.05 -8.76
CA HIS A 95 -11.33 21.62 -7.50
C HIS A 95 -10.59 22.92 -7.12
N CYS A 96 -9.30 23.02 -7.45
CA CYS A 96 -8.49 24.22 -7.22
C CYS A 96 -8.87 25.39 -8.13
N CYS A 97 -9.52 25.14 -9.26
CA CYS A 97 -9.85 26.17 -10.25
C CYS A 97 -11.26 26.73 -10.09
N THR A 98 -12.07 26.16 -9.20
CA THR A 98 -13.47 26.55 -9.01
C THR A 98 -13.68 27.53 -7.87
N LYS A 99 -12.66 27.72 -7.02
CA LYS A 99 -12.82 28.38 -5.74
C LYS A 99 -11.54 29.12 -5.36
N SER A 100 -11.67 30.34 -4.85
CA SER A 100 -10.57 31.11 -4.24
C SER A 100 -10.27 30.60 -2.82
N PHE A 101 -10.00 29.30 -2.63
CA PHE A 101 -9.52 28.77 -1.35
C PHE A 101 -8.02 29.07 -1.23
N LEU A 102 -7.75 30.22 -0.63
CA LEU A 102 -6.40 30.67 -0.28
C LEU A 102 -5.92 29.82 0.90
N GLY A 103 -4.97 28.93 0.65
CA GLY A 103 -4.15 28.33 1.71
C GLY A 103 -2.89 29.15 1.93
N ASP A 104 -2.44 29.28 3.18
CA ASP A 104 -1.09 29.75 3.51
C ASP A 104 -0.06 28.75 2.94
N GLU A 105 1.07 29.25 2.41
CA GLU A 105 2.23 28.49 1.84
C GLU A 105 2.83 27.41 2.78
N LYS A 106 2.34 27.31 4.02
CA LYS A 106 2.85 26.41 5.06
C LYS A 106 2.08 25.09 5.21
N SER A 107 1.02 24.87 4.42
CA SER A 107 0.22 23.64 4.43
C SER A 107 0.44 22.83 3.14
N GLY A 108 0.55 21.50 3.25
CA GLY A 108 0.66 20.62 2.08
C GLY A 108 -0.55 20.78 1.16
N SER A 109 -0.30 20.71 -0.15
CA SER A 109 -1.30 21.09 -1.14
C SER A 109 -2.03 19.91 -1.80
N CYS A 110 -3.32 20.09 -2.06
CA CYS A 110 -4.12 19.21 -2.91
C CYS A 110 -4.06 19.56 -4.41
N THR A 111 -3.13 20.43 -4.84
CA THR A 111 -2.97 20.92 -6.23
C THR A 111 -3.18 19.84 -7.29
N ASN A 112 -2.59 18.66 -7.11
CA ASN A 112 -2.60 17.57 -8.10
C ASN A 112 -3.31 16.30 -7.58
N LYS A 113 -4.22 16.44 -6.62
CA LYS A 113 -4.88 15.32 -5.94
C LYS A 113 -6.34 15.18 -6.35
N ASN A 114 -6.82 13.95 -6.38
CA ASN A 114 -8.26 13.70 -6.37
C ASN A 114 -8.79 14.01 -4.97
N VAL A 115 -9.88 14.76 -4.89
CA VAL A 115 -10.49 15.18 -3.62
C VAL A 115 -11.94 14.72 -3.52
N PHE A 116 -12.37 14.44 -2.31
CA PHE A 116 -13.73 14.04 -2.02
C PHE A 116 -14.64 15.25 -1.86
N ASP A 117 -15.54 15.42 -2.82
CA ASP A 117 -16.59 16.43 -2.80
C ASP A 117 -17.88 15.82 -2.25
N THR A 118 -18.24 16.23 -1.04
CA THR A 118 -19.46 15.77 -0.35
C THR A 118 -20.74 16.09 -1.11
N GLN A 119 -20.76 17.17 -1.91
CA GLN A 119 -21.96 17.61 -2.62
C GLN A 119 -22.19 16.79 -3.89
N LYS A 120 -21.18 16.06 -4.37
CA LYS A 120 -21.29 15.17 -5.54
C LYS A 120 -21.78 13.77 -5.20
N SER A 121 -21.80 13.39 -3.93
CA SER A 121 -22.25 12.07 -3.51
C SER A 121 -23.62 12.14 -2.83
N ARG A 122 -24.61 11.45 -3.42
CA ARG A 122 -25.96 11.33 -2.84
C ARG A 122 -26.03 10.37 -1.65
N SER A 123 -25.02 9.51 -1.49
CA SER A 123 -24.95 8.54 -0.38
C SER A 123 -24.08 9.01 0.78
N TYR A 124 -23.51 10.22 0.69
CA TYR A 124 -22.68 10.78 1.73
C TYR A 124 -23.51 11.16 2.96
N VAL A 125 -23.01 10.76 4.13
CA VAL A 125 -23.54 11.17 5.44
C VAL A 125 -22.40 11.72 6.29
N GLY A 126 -22.59 12.93 6.81
CA GLY A 126 -21.61 13.59 7.69
C GLY A 126 -21.46 12.86 9.03
N GLY A 127 -20.23 12.80 9.54
CA GLY A 127 -19.94 12.41 10.91
C GLY A 127 -19.78 13.64 11.82
N ASN A 128 -19.82 13.41 13.14
CA ASN A 128 -19.73 14.47 14.15
C ASN A 128 -18.37 14.51 14.87
N ALA A 129 -17.44 13.63 14.51
CA ALA A 129 -16.13 13.50 15.15
C ALA A 129 -14.99 13.93 14.22
N ASN A 130 -13.94 14.50 14.82
CA ASN A 130 -12.63 14.65 14.20
C ASN A 130 -11.66 13.67 14.86
N VAL A 131 -10.76 13.09 14.07
CA VAL A 131 -9.76 12.15 14.54
C VAL A 131 -8.36 12.57 14.09
N ASP A 132 -7.37 12.29 14.93
CA ASP A 132 -5.96 12.51 14.62
C ASP A 132 -5.39 11.22 14.03
N LEU A 133 -4.90 11.27 12.80
CA LEU A 133 -4.31 10.13 12.09
C LEU A 133 -2.82 10.39 11.86
N LYS A 134 -2.00 9.36 12.06
CA LYS A 134 -0.58 9.44 11.72
C LYS A 134 -0.41 9.41 10.21
N PHE A 135 0.44 10.27 9.67
CA PHE A 135 0.77 10.29 8.25
C PHE A 135 2.16 10.89 8.04
N LEU A 136 3.05 10.17 7.32
CA LEU A 136 4.43 10.57 7.01
C LEU A 136 5.22 11.09 8.24
N GLY A 137 5.08 10.44 9.39
CA GLY A 137 5.77 10.85 10.63
C GLY A 137 5.12 12.03 11.37
N GLY A 138 4.12 12.68 10.77
CA GLY A 138 3.29 13.71 11.39
C GLY A 138 1.88 13.21 11.75
N THR A 139 1.00 14.18 12.08
CA THR A 139 -0.41 13.95 12.38
C THR A 139 -1.28 14.82 11.49
N VAL A 140 -2.29 14.23 10.86
CA VAL A 140 -3.33 14.92 10.10
C VAL A 140 -4.68 14.82 10.81
N LYS A 141 -5.47 15.89 10.72
CA LYS A 141 -6.83 15.91 11.28
C LYS A 141 -7.85 15.49 10.24
N ALA A 142 -8.61 14.45 10.53
CA ALA A 142 -9.63 13.93 9.63
C ALA A 142 -11.03 14.12 10.22
N ALA A 143 -11.90 14.80 9.47
CA ALA A 143 -13.32 14.87 9.76
C ALA A 143 -14.01 13.58 9.31
N THR A 144 -14.72 12.93 10.23
CA THR A 144 -15.39 11.65 9.92
C THR A 144 -16.60 11.81 9.01
N GLY A 145 -16.90 10.77 8.24
CA GLY A 145 -18.09 10.64 7.43
C GLY A 145 -18.32 9.20 7.01
N TYR A 146 -19.47 8.96 6.41
CA TYR A 146 -19.87 7.66 5.90
C TYR A 146 -20.26 7.79 4.43
N ASP A 147 -19.87 6.83 3.62
CA ASP A 147 -20.35 6.75 2.24
C ASP A 147 -20.26 5.32 1.69
N THR A 148 -20.63 5.16 0.42
CA THR A 148 -20.43 3.95 -0.37
C THR A 148 -18.97 3.83 -0.74
N LEU A 149 -18.31 2.75 -0.32
CA LEU A 149 -16.97 2.36 -0.77
C LEU A 149 -17.08 1.28 -1.84
N ARG A 150 -16.30 1.41 -2.91
CA ARG A 150 -16.00 0.34 -3.84
C ARG A 150 -14.49 0.10 -3.90
N LEU A 151 -14.10 -1.18 -3.88
CA LEU A 151 -12.74 -1.59 -4.21
C LEU A 151 -12.57 -1.61 -5.73
N GLY A 152 -11.67 -0.79 -6.25
CA GLY A 152 -11.55 -0.50 -7.68
C GLY A 152 -12.28 0.79 -8.11
N PRO A 153 -12.09 1.21 -9.38
CA PRO A 153 -12.68 2.44 -9.90
C PRO A 153 -14.20 2.34 -10.10
N HIS A 154 -14.89 3.48 -10.05
CA HIS A 154 -16.36 3.59 -10.11
C HIS A 154 -16.97 3.06 -11.42
N TYR A 155 -16.22 3.03 -12.52
CA TYR A 155 -16.68 2.54 -13.82
C TYR A 155 -16.44 1.04 -14.05
N ARG A 156 -15.81 0.34 -13.09
CA ARG A 156 -15.64 -1.12 -13.13
C ARG A 156 -16.49 -1.79 -12.05
N PRO A 157 -16.99 -3.02 -12.28
CA PRO A 157 -17.53 -3.84 -11.22
C PRO A 157 -16.46 -4.09 -10.17
N GLY A 158 -16.83 -3.97 -8.89
CA GLY A 158 -15.94 -4.17 -7.76
C GLY A 158 -16.74 -4.44 -6.50
N LEU A 159 -16.10 -5.05 -5.51
CA LEU A 159 -16.70 -5.26 -4.20
C LEU A 159 -17.14 -3.89 -3.64
N THR A 160 -18.43 -3.75 -3.34
CA THR A 160 -19.03 -2.47 -2.95
C THR A 160 -19.76 -2.64 -1.62
N ALA A 161 -19.60 -1.67 -0.72
CA ALA A 161 -20.26 -1.64 0.58
C ALA A 161 -20.77 -0.23 0.85
N ASN A 162 -22.01 -0.15 1.32
CA ASN A 162 -22.59 1.10 1.78
C ASN A 162 -22.16 1.38 3.23
N ASN A 163 -22.32 2.64 3.66
CA ASN A 163 -22.14 3.07 5.05
C ASN A 163 -20.73 2.79 5.62
N ILE A 164 -19.70 2.85 4.79
CA ILE A 164 -18.31 2.71 5.24
C ILE A 164 -17.85 4.05 5.82
N GLN A 165 -17.37 4.01 7.05
CA GLN A 165 -16.78 5.14 7.75
C GLN A 165 -15.37 5.42 7.24
N PHE A 166 -15.08 6.70 6.96
CA PHE A 166 -13.78 7.18 6.53
C PHE A 166 -13.51 8.60 7.04
N GLY A 167 -12.24 9.02 6.95
CA GLY A 167 -11.78 10.36 7.27
C GLY A 167 -11.67 11.25 6.03
N ARG A 168 -12.01 12.53 6.18
CA ARG A 168 -11.75 13.57 5.19
C ARG A 168 -10.74 14.56 5.75
N VAL A 169 -9.62 14.73 5.07
CA VAL A 169 -8.51 15.58 5.54
C VAL A 169 -8.47 16.86 4.73
N LYS A 170 -8.41 18.01 5.41
CA LYS A 170 -8.33 19.34 4.77
C LYS A 170 -6.93 19.95 4.89
N ASP A 171 -6.30 19.75 6.04
CA ASP A 171 -5.02 20.35 6.37
C ASP A 171 -3.93 19.28 6.36
N PHE A 172 -2.95 19.46 5.49
CA PHE A 172 -1.78 18.58 5.35
C PHE A 172 -0.49 19.31 5.73
N ASN A 173 0.55 18.54 6.05
CA ASN A 173 1.93 19.05 6.13
C ASN A 173 2.59 19.03 4.75
N GLN A 174 3.73 19.73 4.61
CA GLN A 174 4.47 19.81 3.34
C GLN A 174 4.88 18.43 2.78
N ASP A 175 5.05 17.42 3.64
CA ASP A 175 5.41 16.06 3.23
C ASP A 175 4.36 15.41 2.30
N TYR A 176 3.11 15.87 2.34
CA TYR A 176 2.06 15.37 1.45
C TYR A 176 2.33 15.70 -0.04
N GLU A 177 3.15 16.71 -0.33
CA GLU A 177 3.59 17.01 -1.70
C GLU A 177 4.56 15.96 -2.26
N LEU A 178 5.19 15.17 -1.38
CA LEU A 178 6.18 14.16 -1.76
C LEU A 178 5.56 12.83 -2.20
N VAL A 179 4.25 12.65 -2.02
CA VAL A 179 3.57 11.38 -2.34
C VAL A 179 2.76 11.50 -3.63
N ASN A 180 2.65 10.42 -4.40
CA ASN A 180 1.88 10.40 -5.66
C ASN A 180 0.48 9.78 -5.54
N TYR A 181 0.04 9.44 -4.33
CA TYR A 181 -1.31 8.96 -4.04
C TYR A 181 -2.16 10.06 -3.39
N ASP A 182 -3.48 9.89 -3.42
CA ASP A 182 -4.46 10.82 -2.88
C ASP A 182 -4.70 10.58 -1.38
N GLY A 183 -4.90 9.33 -0.98
CA GLY A 183 -5.28 9.00 0.40
C GLY A 183 -4.62 7.73 0.92
N VAL A 184 -5.09 7.26 2.07
CA VAL A 184 -4.62 6.01 2.67
C VAL A 184 -5.78 5.08 2.91
N PHE A 185 -5.63 3.84 2.46
CA PHE A 185 -6.48 2.72 2.84
C PHE A 185 -5.84 2.02 4.04
N GLY A 186 -6.35 2.32 5.23
CA GLY A 186 -5.77 1.81 6.47
C GLY A 186 -5.93 0.31 6.68
N LEU A 187 -4.81 -0.38 6.78
CA LEU A 187 -4.70 -1.81 7.06
C LEU A 187 -4.13 -2.10 8.47
N GLY A 188 -3.92 -1.07 9.29
CA GLY A 188 -3.52 -1.23 10.68
C GLY A 188 -4.52 -2.03 11.51
N PHE A 189 -4.01 -2.79 12.47
CA PHE A 189 -4.82 -3.67 13.30
C PHE A 189 -5.76 -2.91 14.26
N GLY A 190 -5.27 -1.81 14.83
CA GLY A 190 -5.98 -1.04 15.87
C GLY A 190 -7.22 -0.30 15.36
N GLU A 191 -7.74 0.59 16.20
CA GLU A 191 -8.82 1.53 15.86
C GLU A 191 -8.43 2.90 16.39
N VAL A 192 -8.79 3.96 15.65
CA VAL A 192 -8.53 5.34 16.09
C VAL A 192 -9.87 6.02 16.33
N ASN A 193 -10.17 6.31 17.59
CA ASN A 193 -11.41 6.98 18.02
C ASN A 193 -12.68 6.36 17.40
N GLY A 194 -12.74 5.03 17.33
CA GLY A 194 -13.87 4.26 16.79
C GLY A 194 -13.84 4.05 15.28
N ILE A 195 -12.88 4.62 14.53
CA ILE A 195 -12.69 4.26 13.12
C ILE A 195 -11.89 2.97 13.03
N SER A 196 -12.52 1.95 12.46
CA SER A 196 -11.91 0.66 12.17
C SER A 196 -11.44 0.55 10.72
N SER A 197 -10.51 -0.37 10.46
CA SER A 197 -10.06 -0.66 9.11
C SER A 197 -11.22 -0.96 8.18
N PRO A 198 -11.20 -0.49 6.92
CA PRO A 198 -12.23 -0.83 5.95
C PRO A 198 -12.41 -2.35 5.80
N ILE A 199 -11.36 -3.16 6.03
CA ILE A 199 -11.48 -4.63 6.00
C ILE A 199 -12.40 -5.15 7.12
N LYS A 200 -12.28 -4.60 8.34
CA LYS A 200 -13.18 -4.93 9.45
C LYS A 200 -14.61 -4.50 9.14
N GLN A 201 -14.79 -3.29 8.61
CA GLN A 201 -16.11 -2.77 8.24
C GLN A 201 -16.77 -3.61 7.13
N LEU A 202 -16.03 -3.99 6.09
CA LEU A 202 -16.53 -4.88 5.04
C LEU A 202 -16.99 -6.23 5.60
N ALA A 203 -16.25 -6.79 6.56
CA ALA A 203 -16.61 -8.06 7.19
C ALA A 203 -17.83 -7.91 8.12
N SER A 204 -17.89 -6.85 8.94
CA SER A 204 -19.02 -6.61 9.84
C SER A 204 -20.31 -6.31 9.09
N HIS A 205 -20.22 -5.73 7.89
CA HIS A 205 -21.36 -5.51 6.99
C HIS A 205 -21.75 -6.77 6.20
N GLY A 206 -21.05 -7.90 6.37
CA GLY A 206 -21.31 -9.14 5.64
C GLY A 206 -20.96 -9.10 4.15
N VAL A 207 -20.20 -8.08 3.71
CA VAL A 207 -19.79 -7.89 2.31
C VAL A 207 -18.66 -8.86 1.94
N ILE A 208 -17.81 -9.21 2.91
CA ILE A 208 -16.79 -10.26 2.78
C ILE A 208 -17.00 -11.34 3.84
N PRO A 209 -16.63 -12.60 3.55
CA PRO A 209 -16.95 -13.72 4.44
C PRO A 209 -16.16 -13.71 5.76
N SER A 210 -14.98 -13.09 5.77
CA SER A 210 -14.12 -12.97 6.95
C SER A 210 -13.31 -11.69 6.91
N ALA A 211 -12.93 -11.15 8.07
CA ALA A 211 -12.03 -9.99 8.18
C ALA A 211 -10.57 -10.38 7.90
N LEU A 212 -10.31 -10.90 6.70
CA LEU A 212 -9.01 -11.37 6.25
C LEU A 212 -8.49 -10.53 5.08
N LEU A 213 -7.18 -10.34 5.03
CA LEU A 213 -6.48 -9.80 3.87
C LEU A 213 -5.22 -10.64 3.62
N THR A 214 -4.99 -11.03 2.37
CA THR A 214 -3.72 -11.65 1.95
C THR A 214 -2.96 -10.73 1.02
N ALA A 215 -1.78 -10.28 1.44
CA ALA A 215 -0.86 -9.53 0.61
C ALA A 215 0.08 -10.48 -0.15
N TYR A 216 0.11 -10.33 -1.47
CA TYR A 216 1.06 -10.99 -2.37
C TYR A 216 1.73 -9.93 -3.23
N ILE A 217 3.05 -9.81 -3.15
CA ILE A 217 3.84 -8.91 -3.99
C ILE A 217 4.58 -9.74 -5.04
N TYR A 218 4.73 -9.25 -6.26
CA TYR A 218 5.57 -9.91 -7.25
C TYR A 218 7.06 -9.60 -7.00
N ASN A 219 7.94 -10.54 -7.34
CA ASN A 219 9.37 -10.33 -7.16
C ASN A 219 9.88 -9.30 -8.16
N GLU A 220 10.85 -8.48 -7.75
CA GLU A 220 11.50 -7.48 -8.62
C GLU A 220 12.15 -8.16 -9.83
N GLY A 221 12.11 -7.50 -10.99
CA GLY A 221 12.75 -7.96 -12.23
C GLY A 221 11.86 -8.76 -13.19
N HIS A 222 10.62 -9.05 -12.82
CA HIS A 222 9.60 -9.49 -13.79
C HIS A 222 8.94 -8.26 -14.43
N GLN A 223 8.71 -8.28 -15.75
CA GLN A 223 7.87 -7.30 -16.44
C GLN A 223 6.39 -7.52 -16.07
N ASN A 224 6.06 -7.27 -14.80
CA ASN A 224 4.69 -7.41 -14.33
C ASN A 224 3.89 -6.18 -14.73
N THR A 225 2.60 -6.39 -15.03
CA THR A 225 1.66 -5.30 -15.26
C THR A 225 1.25 -4.58 -13.98
N VAL A 226 1.47 -5.22 -12.82
CA VAL A 226 1.23 -4.70 -11.47
C VAL A 226 2.27 -5.27 -10.50
N ASP A 227 2.57 -4.57 -9.43
CA ASP A 227 3.61 -4.97 -8.45
C ASP A 227 3.11 -5.94 -7.38
N GLY A 228 1.79 -6.06 -7.20
CA GLY A 228 1.21 -7.01 -6.26
C GLY A 228 -0.29 -7.13 -6.39
N VAL A 229 -0.86 -7.95 -5.50
CA VAL A 229 -2.30 -8.13 -5.38
C VAL A 229 -2.67 -8.34 -3.91
N LEU A 230 -3.66 -7.59 -3.43
CA LEU A 230 -4.26 -7.74 -2.11
C LEU A 230 -5.58 -8.51 -2.21
N THR A 231 -5.60 -9.75 -1.74
CA THR A 231 -6.80 -10.58 -1.74
C THR A 231 -7.63 -10.34 -0.48
N ILE A 232 -8.87 -9.90 -0.63
CA ILE A 232 -9.74 -9.45 0.46
C ILE A 232 -10.76 -10.54 0.82
N GLY A 233 -11.02 -10.71 2.11
CA GLY A 233 -12.02 -11.62 2.64
C GLY A 233 -11.54 -13.05 2.85
N GLN A 234 -10.36 -13.41 2.34
CA GLN A 234 -9.89 -14.79 2.33
C GLN A 234 -8.37 -14.92 2.23
N VAL A 235 -7.89 -16.14 2.48
CA VAL A 235 -6.52 -16.55 2.13
C VAL A 235 -6.38 -16.71 0.63
N ASP A 236 -5.35 -16.12 0.01
CA ASP A 236 -5.09 -16.31 -1.43
C ASP A 236 -4.53 -17.71 -1.72
N ARG A 237 -5.41 -18.69 -1.88
CA ARG A 237 -5.03 -20.08 -2.18
C ARG A 237 -4.46 -20.27 -3.59
N ARG A 238 -4.57 -19.27 -4.47
CA ARG A 238 -4.07 -19.33 -5.85
C ARG A 238 -2.57 -19.03 -5.90
N ARG A 239 -2.10 -18.06 -5.11
CA ARG A 239 -0.70 -17.60 -5.13
C ARG A 239 0.08 -17.99 -3.88
N CYS A 240 -0.60 -18.43 -2.83
CA CYS A 240 0.01 -18.73 -1.54
C CYS A 240 -0.24 -20.18 -1.13
N GLU A 241 0.71 -20.76 -0.41
CA GLU A 241 0.49 -22.00 0.32
C GLU A 241 -0.51 -21.78 1.47
N ASN A 242 -1.01 -22.88 2.05
CA ASN A 242 -1.91 -22.79 3.19
C ASN A 242 -1.22 -22.15 4.40
N ALA A 243 -1.88 -21.17 5.03
CA ALA A 243 -1.46 -20.64 6.32
C ALA A 243 -1.60 -21.74 7.39
N LYS A 244 -0.47 -22.28 7.86
CA LYS A 244 -0.44 -23.39 8.83
C LYS A 244 -0.51 -22.90 10.27
N VAL A 245 0.15 -21.78 10.55
CA VAL A 245 0.25 -21.23 11.91
C VAL A 245 0.03 -19.72 11.87
N PHE A 246 -0.72 -19.24 12.86
CA PHE A 246 -0.98 -17.82 13.07
C PHE A 246 -0.28 -17.35 14.34
N ALA A 247 0.43 -16.23 14.23
CA ALA A 247 0.97 -15.47 15.34
C ALA A 247 -0.11 -14.53 15.88
N GLU A 248 -0.27 -14.47 17.21
CA GLU A 248 -1.11 -13.45 17.84
C GLU A 248 -0.45 -12.07 17.71
N THR A 249 -1.28 -11.06 17.46
CA THR A 249 -0.85 -9.66 17.51
C THR A 249 -1.16 -9.05 18.87
N VAL A 250 -0.35 -8.07 19.29
CA VAL A 250 -0.61 -7.31 20.51
C VAL A 250 -1.85 -6.46 20.33
N ARG A 251 -2.94 -6.83 21.00
CA ARG A 251 -4.27 -6.22 20.78
C ARG A 251 -4.36 -4.74 21.14
N THR A 252 -3.50 -4.27 22.03
CA THR A 252 -3.43 -2.87 22.46
C THR A 252 -2.58 -2.00 21.52
N ALA A 253 -1.96 -2.58 20.49
CA ALA A 253 -1.17 -1.83 19.52
C ALA A 253 -2.04 -1.29 18.38
N ASP A 254 -1.65 -0.14 17.83
CA ASP A 254 -2.21 0.48 16.62
C ASP A 254 -1.72 -0.18 15.31
N ALA A 255 -0.78 -1.13 15.41
CA ALA A 255 -0.11 -1.81 14.30
C ALA A 255 -0.03 -3.34 14.51
N TRP A 256 0.45 -4.05 13.48
CA TRP A 256 0.66 -5.50 13.52
C TRP A 256 1.94 -5.85 14.28
N VAL A 257 1.84 -5.90 15.61
CA VAL A 257 2.94 -6.15 16.53
C VAL A 257 2.90 -7.58 17.06
N PHE A 258 4.04 -8.25 17.17
CA PHE A 258 4.16 -9.63 17.64
C PHE A 258 5.47 -9.88 18.39
N SER A 259 5.54 -10.95 19.19
CA SER A 259 6.79 -11.35 19.85
C SER A 259 7.83 -11.80 18.81
N SER A 260 9.09 -11.36 18.97
CA SER A 260 10.19 -11.70 18.07
C SER A 260 11.48 -11.99 18.86
N PRO A 261 11.51 -13.08 19.64
CA PRO A 261 12.50 -13.27 20.71
C PRO A 261 13.89 -13.68 20.24
N SER A 262 14.07 -14.02 18.96
CA SER A 262 15.34 -14.55 18.47
C SER A 262 15.63 -14.21 17.02
N PHE A 263 16.91 -14.01 16.75
CA PHE A 263 17.48 -13.89 15.41
C PHE A 263 18.72 -14.78 15.31
N ASN A 264 18.77 -15.64 14.29
CA ASN A 264 19.91 -16.53 14.07
C ASN A 264 20.45 -16.42 12.64
N LEU A 265 21.76 -16.57 12.50
CA LEU A 265 22.49 -16.69 11.23
C LEU A 265 22.60 -18.13 10.77
N THR A 266 22.60 -19.07 11.72
CA THR A 266 22.59 -20.51 11.48
C THR A 266 21.64 -21.17 12.47
N THR A 267 21.52 -22.50 12.43
CA THR A 267 20.75 -23.25 13.44
C THR A 267 21.36 -23.19 14.85
N THR A 268 22.62 -22.78 15.00
CA THR A 268 23.36 -22.79 16.27
C THR A 268 24.01 -21.46 16.63
N TYR A 269 23.96 -20.46 15.75
CA TYR A 269 24.61 -19.16 15.95
C TYR A 269 23.62 -18.02 15.76
N GLY A 270 23.42 -17.22 16.81
CA GLY A 270 22.44 -16.14 16.83
C GLY A 270 22.40 -15.38 18.15
N THR A 271 21.30 -14.67 18.37
CA THR A 271 21.04 -13.86 19.56
C THR A 271 19.57 -13.96 19.94
N THR A 272 19.30 -13.90 21.24
CA THR A 272 17.95 -14.04 21.81
C THR A 272 17.72 -12.98 22.85
N ASN A 273 16.51 -12.44 22.88
CA ASN A 273 16.00 -11.64 23.98
C ASN A 273 14.48 -11.78 24.02
N GLY A 274 13.95 -12.35 25.11
CA GLY A 274 12.53 -12.64 25.26
C GLY A 274 11.63 -11.40 25.25
N SER A 275 12.17 -10.19 25.48
CA SER A 275 11.39 -8.95 25.43
C SER A 275 11.28 -8.34 24.03
N TRP A 276 11.99 -8.87 23.03
CA TRP A 276 11.96 -8.31 21.69
C TRP A 276 10.61 -8.47 21.02
N MET A 277 10.12 -7.36 20.49
CA MET A 277 8.89 -7.25 19.72
C MET A 277 9.22 -6.87 18.28
N GLY A 278 8.46 -7.43 17.34
CA GLY A 278 8.48 -7.11 15.94
C GLY A 278 7.22 -6.37 15.51
N VAL A 279 7.32 -5.55 14.46
CA VAL A 279 6.19 -4.90 13.80
C VAL A 279 6.27 -5.06 12.28
N LEU A 280 5.14 -5.26 11.60
CA LEU A 280 5.08 -5.13 10.14
C LEU A 280 4.98 -3.66 9.76
N ASP A 281 5.79 -3.23 8.79
CA ASP A 281 5.77 -1.86 8.30
C ASP A 281 6.12 -1.79 6.82
N PHE A 282 5.11 -1.76 5.96
CA PHE A 282 5.33 -1.70 4.51
C PHE A 282 5.65 -0.28 3.99
N SER A 283 5.81 0.72 4.88
CA SER A 283 6.32 2.04 4.50
C SER A 283 7.85 2.09 4.41
N THR A 284 8.54 0.98 4.73
CA THR A 284 10.00 0.86 4.59
C THR A 284 10.40 -0.30 3.69
N ASP A 285 11.47 -0.09 2.92
CA ASP A 285 12.13 -1.10 2.11
C ASP A 285 13.24 -1.87 2.83
N TYR A 286 13.33 -1.70 4.16
CA TYR A 286 14.31 -2.35 4.99
C TYR A 286 13.70 -3.38 5.94
N ILE A 287 14.50 -4.39 6.28
CA ILE A 287 14.31 -5.13 7.53
C ILE A 287 15.20 -4.45 8.57
N GLN A 288 14.60 -3.90 9.61
CA GLN A 288 15.35 -3.32 10.73
C GLN A 288 15.46 -4.35 11.84
N VAL A 289 16.66 -4.48 12.39
CA VAL A 289 16.99 -5.49 13.41
C VAL A 289 17.69 -4.83 14.61
N PRO A 290 17.73 -5.47 15.79
CA PRO A 290 18.48 -4.94 16.92
C PRO A 290 19.96 -4.78 16.59
N GLN A 291 20.63 -3.80 17.19
CA GLN A 291 22.05 -3.57 16.98
C GLN A 291 22.92 -4.83 17.21
N THR A 292 22.52 -5.68 18.17
CA THR A 292 23.19 -6.97 18.44
C THR A 292 23.09 -7.92 17.25
N ALA A 293 21.91 -8.05 16.63
CA ALA A 293 21.70 -8.85 15.43
C ALA A 293 22.46 -8.27 14.23
N LEU A 294 22.44 -6.94 14.04
CA LEU A 294 23.19 -6.29 12.95
C LEU A 294 24.69 -6.57 13.06
N LYS A 295 25.27 -6.44 14.25
CA LYS A 295 26.70 -6.73 14.51
C LYS A 295 27.05 -8.19 14.22
N LEU A 296 26.17 -9.14 14.53
CA LEU A 296 26.37 -10.54 14.17
C LEU A 296 26.46 -10.71 12.64
N ILE A 297 25.52 -10.13 11.89
CA ILE A 297 25.51 -10.20 10.42
C ILE A 297 26.80 -9.56 9.86
N GLN A 298 27.15 -8.38 10.38
CA GLN A 298 28.34 -7.63 9.95
C GLN A 298 29.62 -8.48 10.13
N ASN A 299 29.81 -9.07 11.32
CA ASN A 299 30.98 -9.90 11.61
C ASN A 299 31.02 -11.15 10.73
N TYR A 300 29.88 -11.82 10.56
CA TYR A 300 29.77 -13.03 9.74
C TYR A 300 30.14 -12.76 8.27
N LEU A 301 29.77 -11.59 7.75
CA LEU A 301 30.09 -11.17 6.39
C LEU A 301 31.48 -10.54 6.25
N SER A 302 32.16 -10.25 7.35
CA SER A 302 33.32 -9.35 7.35
C SER A 302 33.00 -8.03 6.60
N GLY A 303 31.79 -7.51 6.84
CA GLY A 303 31.23 -6.36 6.13
C GLY A 303 31.49 -5.02 6.84
N SER A 304 31.34 -3.93 6.08
CA SER A 304 31.33 -2.56 6.60
C SER A 304 29.90 -2.01 6.66
N ILE A 305 29.72 -0.87 7.33
CA ILE A 305 28.44 -0.15 7.39
C ILE A 305 28.55 1.11 6.54
N ASP A 306 27.54 1.38 5.71
CA ASP A 306 27.44 2.61 4.93
C ASP A 306 26.81 3.76 5.72
N GLU A 307 26.74 4.95 5.11
CA GLU A 307 26.18 6.15 5.74
C GLU A 307 24.70 6.00 6.15
N ASP A 308 23.96 5.11 5.48
CA ASP A 308 22.54 4.80 5.77
C ASP A 308 22.38 3.70 6.83
N GLY A 309 23.48 3.20 7.40
CA GLY A 309 23.48 2.15 8.42
C GLY A 309 23.32 0.73 7.87
N ARG A 310 23.55 0.51 6.57
CA ARG A 310 23.39 -0.78 5.89
C ARG A 310 24.71 -1.51 5.75
N ILE A 311 24.63 -2.84 5.70
CA ILE A 311 25.82 -3.69 5.57
C ILE A 311 26.26 -3.77 4.10
N ILE A 312 27.50 -3.38 3.84
CA ILE A 312 28.23 -3.62 2.58
C ILE A 312 29.14 -4.84 2.76
N PHE A 313 29.12 -5.76 1.79
CA PHE A 313 29.88 -7.01 1.84
C PHE A 313 30.25 -7.51 0.43
N GLN A 314 31.13 -8.49 0.33
CA GLN A 314 31.49 -9.09 -0.97
C GLN A 314 30.35 -9.98 -1.50
N CYS A 315 29.96 -9.83 -2.78
CA CYS A 315 28.85 -10.56 -3.42
C CYS A 315 29.12 -12.06 -3.68
N VAL A 316 29.84 -12.76 -2.79
CA VAL A 316 30.33 -14.12 -3.06
C VAL A 316 29.35 -15.21 -2.62
N ARG A 317 28.51 -14.96 -1.61
CA ARG A 317 27.57 -15.98 -1.08
C ARG A 317 26.26 -15.37 -0.59
N SER A 318 25.15 -16.02 -0.93
CA SER A 318 23.85 -15.83 -0.29
C SER A 318 23.69 -16.82 0.86
N PHE A 319 22.99 -16.43 1.93
CA PHE A 319 22.80 -17.27 3.11
C PHE A 319 21.43 -17.01 3.75
N PRO A 320 20.85 -17.98 4.46
CA PRO A 320 19.59 -17.80 5.17
C PRO A 320 19.78 -17.01 6.47
N LEU A 321 18.81 -16.15 6.76
CA LEU A 321 18.59 -15.53 8.06
C LEU A 321 17.34 -16.13 8.69
N TYR A 322 17.40 -16.44 9.97
CA TYR A 322 16.33 -17.07 10.73
C TYR A 322 15.76 -16.07 11.72
N PHE A 323 14.53 -15.63 11.49
CA PHE A 323 13.78 -14.76 12.39
C PHE A 323 12.76 -15.60 13.15
N ASN A 324 12.45 -15.21 14.38
CA ASN A 324 11.27 -15.72 15.06
C ASN A 324 10.16 -14.67 14.99
N ILE A 325 9.01 -15.03 14.43
CA ILE A 325 7.85 -14.15 14.31
C ILE A 325 6.66 -14.81 14.98
N GLY A 326 6.28 -14.29 16.15
CA GLY A 326 5.17 -14.80 16.96
C GLY A 326 5.31 -16.28 17.31
N GLY A 327 6.55 -16.72 17.60
CA GLY A 327 6.87 -18.11 17.92
C GLY A 327 7.18 -18.99 16.70
N GLN A 328 7.09 -18.46 15.47
CA GLN A 328 7.33 -19.22 14.24
C GLN A 328 8.67 -18.86 13.60
N PRO A 329 9.45 -19.85 13.11
CA PRO A 329 10.66 -19.57 12.35
C PRO A 329 10.30 -19.04 10.96
N LEU A 330 10.77 -17.84 10.62
CA LEU A 330 10.75 -17.28 9.28
C LEU A 330 12.17 -17.29 8.70
N ILE A 331 12.34 -17.92 7.54
CA ILE A 331 13.65 -18.05 6.88
C ILE A 331 13.69 -17.12 5.67
N LEU A 332 14.63 -16.18 5.65
CA LEU A 332 14.82 -15.23 4.56
C LEU A 332 16.23 -15.35 3.99
N ASN A 333 16.33 -15.65 2.70
CA ASN A 333 17.62 -15.75 2.01
C ASN A 333 18.10 -14.35 1.59
N THR A 334 19.33 -13.98 1.96
CA THR A 334 19.89 -12.65 1.69
C THR A 334 19.89 -12.24 0.23
N LYS A 335 19.91 -13.19 -0.71
CA LYS A 335 19.81 -12.91 -2.16
C LYS A 335 18.57 -12.07 -2.53
N LEU A 336 17.49 -12.20 -1.78
CA LEU A 336 16.20 -11.56 -2.08
C LEU A 336 16.12 -10.10 -1.64
N PHE A 337 17.07 -9.66 -0.82
CA PHE A 337 17.11 -8.30 -0.27
C PHE A 337 18.55 -7.78 -0.20
N SER A 338 19.37 -8.25 -1.13
CA SER A 338 20.72 -7.75 -1.41
C SER A 338 20.75 -7.15 -2.80
N GLU A 339 21.40 -6.01 -2.96
CA GLU A 339 21.57 -5.32 -4.25
C GLU A 339 23.05 -5.05 -4.53
N ARG A 340 23.37 -4.82 -5.81
CA ARG A 340 24.73 -4.40 -6.20
C ARG A 340 24.98 -3.00 -5.70
N TYR A 341 26.14 -2.80 -5.08
CA TYR A 341 26.54 -1.50 -4.53
C TYR A 341 27.64 -0.85 -5.38
N ALA A 342 28.81 -1.47 -5.45
CA ALA A 342 29.95 -0.98 -6.24
C ALA A 342 30.91 -2.13 -6.56
N GLY A 343 31.25 -2.31 -7.84
CA GLY A 343 32.14 -3.39 -8.28
C GLY A 343 31.65 -4.78 -7.82
N THR A 344 32.45 -5.47 -6.99
CA THR A 344 32.12 -6.78 -6.43
C THR A 344 31.35 -6.71 -5.11
N LEU A 345 31.02 -5.51 -4.62
CA LEU A 345 30.32 -5.29 -3.36
C LEU A 345 28.81 -5.30 -3.54
N CYS A 346 28.16 -5.92 -2.57
CA CYS A 346 26.72 -5.99 -2.39
C CYS A 346 26.34 -5.21 -1.13
N ARG A 347 25.10 -4.76 -1.09
CA ARG A 347 24.50 -4.06 0.04
C ARG A 347 23.22 -4.76 0.47
N LEU A 348 23.07 -5.00 1.77
CA LEU A 348 21.84 -5.57 2.33
C LEU A 348 20.82 -4.48 2.62
N LYS A 349 19.55 -4.72 2.30
CA LYS A 349 18.41 -3.93 2.80
C LYS A 349 18.09 -4.29 4.26
N ILE A 350 19.14 -4.38 5.10
CA ILE A 350 19.08 -4.57 6.55
C ILE A 350 19.86 -3.44 7.22
N ARG A 351 19.26 -2.85 8.26
CA ARG A 351 19.90 -1.85 9.11
C ARG A 351 19.49 -2.01 10.57
N ALA A 352 20.14 -1.28 11.47
CA ALA A 352 19.74 -1.27 12.88
C ALA A 352 18.41 -0.52 13.07
N THR A 353 17.59 -0.99 14.01
CA THR A 353 16.52 -0.16 14.59
C THR A 353 17.12 1.00 15.37
N ALA A 354 16.46 2.16 15.34
CA ALA A 354 16.90 3.31 16.13
C ALA A 354 16.83 2.99 17.64
N PRO A 355 17.72 3.54 18.48
CA PRO A 355 17.69 3.30 19.93
C PRO A 355 16.39 3.73 20.61
N SER A 356 15.68 4.71 20.04
CA SER A 356 14.39 5.20 20.52
C SER A 356 13.18 4.40 19.98
N ASP A 357 13.39 3.45 19.06
CA ASP A 357 12.30 2.65 18.54
C ASP A 357 11.81 1.66 19.62
N LYS A 358 10.49 1.59 19.79
CA LYS A 358 9.84 0.67 20.71
C LYS A 358 9.90 -0.79 20.23
N TYR A 359 10.19 -1.01 18.94
CA TYR A 359 10.28 -2.33 18.35
C TYR A 359 11.72 -2.71 18.05
N ALA A 360 12.08 -3.92 18.47
CA ALA A 360 13.38 -4.51 18.22
C ALA A 360 13.52 -4.91 16.74
N PHE A 361 12.42 -5.32 16.11
CA PHE A 361 12.39 -5.68 14.71
C PHE A 361 11.30 -4.90 13.96
N ARG A 362 11.64 -4.44 12.75
CA ARG A 362 10.68 -3.86 11.81
C ARG A 362 10.80 -4.59 10.49
N TYR A 363 9.70 -5.17 10.05
CA TYR A 363 9.66 -5.99 8.84
C TYR A 363 9.01 -5.21 7.70
N GLY A 364 9.85 -4.66 6.84
CA GLY A 364 9.44 -4.05 5.58
C GLY A 364 9.01 -5.06 4.52
N TRP A 365 8.71 -4.55 3.32
CA TRP A 365 8.31 -5.40 2.20
C TRP A 365 9.36 -6.44 1.72
N PRO A 366 10.68 -6.39 2.04
CA PRO A 366 11.58 -7.50 1.71
C PRO A 366 11.11 -8.89 2.20
N ILE A 367 10.35 -8.95 3.30
CA ILE A 367 9.77 -10.22 3.78
C ILE A 367 8.77 -10.83 2.76
N LEU A 368 8.14 -9.97 1.96
CA LEU A 368 7.14 -10.34 0.96
C LEU A 368 7.78 -10.90 -0.30
N GLN A 369 9.11 -11.02 -0.40
CA GLN A 369 9.76 -11.63 -1.57
C GLN A 369 9.48 -13.13 -1.67
N ASN A 370 9.49 -13.85 -0.55
CA ASN A 370 9.21 -15.29 -0.51
C ASN A 370 7.87 -15.64 0.10
N TYR A 371 7.28 -14.74 0.86
CA TYR A 371 6.09 -15.02 1.65
C TYR A 371 4.93 -14.16 1.20
N CYS A 372 3.74 -14.75 1.24
CA CYS A 372 2.52 -13.99 1.42
C CYS A 372 2.34 -13.67 2.90
N VAL A 373 1.71 -12.53 3.18
CA VAL A 373 1.25 -12.18 4.52
C VAL A 373 -0.26 -12.28 4.55
N VAL A 374 -0.78 -13.04 5.51
CA VAL A 374 -2.21 -13.12 5.81
C VAL A 374 -2.45 -12.34 7.09
N LEU A 375 -3.26 -11.29 7.00
CA LEU A 375 -3.71 -10.48 8.11
C LEU A 375 -5.13 -10.92 8.50
N ASP A 376 -5.28 -11.40 9.72
CA ASP A 376 -6.56 -11.71 10.35
C ASP A 376 -6.89 -10.59 11.34
N PHE A 377 -7.83 -9.73 10.95
CA PHE A 377 -8.22 -8.55 11.73
C PHE A 377 -8.95 -8.92 13.05
N ASN A 378 -9.08 -10.21 13.37
CA ASN A 378 -9.40 -10.72 14.70
C ASN A 378 -8.19 -10.79 15.66
N GLY A 379 -7.01 -10.36 15.22
CA GLY A 379 -5.83 -10.19 16.07
C GLY A 379 -4.71 -11.18 15.82
N ARG A 380 -4.60 -11.68 14.58
CA ARG A 380 -3.58 -12.65 14.23
C ARG A 380 -3.00 -12.40 12.84
N LEU A 381 -1.80 -12.89 12.58
CA LEU A 381 -1.20 -12.87 11.25
C LEU A 381 -0.47 -14.17 10.95
N ALA A 382 -0.30 -14.48 9.67
CA ALA A 382 0.48 -15.62 9.23
C ALA A 382 1.37 -15.25 8.05
N PHE A 383 2.53 -15.91 8.00
CA PHE A 383 3.42 -15.90 6.85
C PHE A 383 3.33 -17.27 6.19
N THR A 384 3.12 -17.28 4.88
CA THR A 384 3.02 -18.52 4.12
C THR A 384 3.84 -18.38 2.84
N LEU A 385 4.46 -19.46 2.38
CA LEU A 385 5.27 -19.41 1.18
C LEU A 385 4.40 -19.05 -0.03
N LYS A 386 4.98 -18.28 -0.95
CA LYS A 386 4.41 -18.13 -2.29
C LYS A 386 4.47 -19.47 -3.00
N ARG A 387 3.41 -19.81 -3.75
CA ARG A 387 3.45 -20.96 -4.66
C ARG A 387 4.41 -20.65 -5.80
N VAL A 388 5.39 -21.53 -6.00
CA VAL A 388 6.21 -21.51 -7.20
C VAL A 388 5.32 -21.86 -8.38
N LYS A 389 5.22 -20.98 -9.39
CA LYS A 389 4.63 -21.41 -10.66
C LYS A 389 5.61 -22.40 -11.28
N PHE A 390 5.23 -23.68 -11.33
CA PHE A 390 5.82 -24.57 -12.33
C PHE A 390 5.39 -24.00 -13.67
N THR A 391 6.33 -23.41 -14.40
CA THR A 391 6.17 -23.23 -15.84
C THR A 391 6.20 -24.63 -16.44
N GLU A 392 5.02 -25.15 -16.79
CA GLU A 392 4.90 -26.26 -17.75
C GLU A 392 5.40 -25.81 -19.13
#